data_AF-A0A1B5DA06-F1
#
_entry.id   AF-A0A1B5DA06-F1
#
_cell.length_a   1.000
_cell.length_b   1.000
_cell.length_c   1.000
_cell.angle_alpha   90.00
_cell.angle_beta   90.00
_cell.angle_gamma   90.00
#
_symmetry.space_group_name_H-M   'P 1'
#
loop_
_entity.id
_entity.type
_entity.pdbx_description
1 polymer ?
#
loop_
_entity_poly.entity_id
_entity_poly.type
_entity_poly.pdbx_seq_one_letter_code
_entity_poly.pdbx_strand_id
1 'polypeptide(L)'
;MRYPFSGIIVRYRKPQQGVCQFPDGEIPRIQQSGANSPSNDASGTAESATTDQAEITLCSVCSEELAEKANVEEKPLHERRLRDELHINIWEVGKKPAGPFMDIGVMISDRQNTGFIQVDLPWEVSKKDISDLGAKLNGEKSVAAIFNEVVHYDGFAEGNFANISFRKDGKDEKPFSLLRLNSELFKIEYVNLSNGTTSSRLLVEIPRPLPSTLSSDRRISAYVRFRIRNIPKEVYTSTFAQKDRTLISSRTVMRIVDFRINVRRGVPEELLSGSETVDFPQFERIHCFLTTDRSEDCSSQGKTYNGYRSLMDEDVWNEYIRLDHRERISEENSVSNYLGHQWTASNDRGVKDLIVLGRFSKNKSGLLLMMRFVLLGILFGATGNGLWEYFPTCMSDYSSADCVTSASKMAAFVIIGVLLMLIEPAIDMAKKLASRLHRKIKSLLPYRS
;
A
#
# COMPACT_ATOMS: atom_id res chain seq x y z
N MET A 1 -18.60 -8.20 -6.24
CA MET A 1 -18.21 -7.50 -7.48
C MET A 1 -16.70 -7.66 -7.57
N ARG A 2 -16.16 -8.17 -8.68
CA ARG A 2 -14.71 -8.27 -8.85
C ARG A 2 -14.22 -6.92 -9.36
N TYR A 3 -13.17 -6.39 -8.76
CA TYR A 3 -12.49 -5.19 -9.25
C TYR A 3 -11.84 -5.49 -10.60
N PRO A 4 -11.68 -4.48 -11.48
CA PRO A 4 -11.14 -4.68 -12.83
C PRO A 4 -9.72 -5.26 -12.81
N PHE A 5 -8.93 -4.96 -11.79
CA PHE A 5 -7.65 -5.60 -11.50
C PHE A 5 -7.34 -5.52 -9.99
N SER A 6 -6.36 -6.31 -9.53
CA SER A 6 -5.98 -6.43 -8.10
C SER A 6 -4.71 -5.66 -7.81
N GLY A 7 -4.80 -4.35 -7.59
CA GLY A 7 -3.58 -3.55 -7.43
C GLY A 7 -3.70 -2.08 -7.79
N ILE A 8 -2.57 -1.47 -8.13
CA ILE A 8 -2.44 -0.10 -8.64
C ILE A 8 -1.38 0.00 -9.73
N ILE A 9 -1.49 1.01 -10.58
CA ILE A 9 -0.47 1.37 -11.58
C ILE A 9 0.02 2.78 -11.30
N VAL A 10 1.33 2.96 -11.18
CA VAL A 10 2.02 4.23 -10.93
C VAL A 10 2.91 4.57 -12.12
N ARG A 11 2.74 5.78 -12.65
CA ARG A 11 3.39 6.31 -13.87
C ARG A 11 3.78 7.77 -13.68
N TYR A 12 4.67 8.26 -14.53
CA TYR A 12 5.00 9.68 -14.61
C TYR A 12 4.39 10.31 -15.86
N ARG A 13 3.97 11.57 -15.77
CA ARG A 13 3.69 12.42 -16.94
C ARG A 13 4.69 13.55 -16.99
N LYS A 14 5.12 13.91 -18.20
CA LYS A 14 5.94 15.11 -18.40
C LYS A 14 5.14 16.37 -18.07
N PRO A 15 5.80 17.48 -17.72
CA PRO A 15 5.15 18.76 -17.54
C PRO A 15 4.43 19.18 -18.83
N GLN A 16 3.26 19.83 -18.70
CA GLN A 16 2.62 20.47 -19.85
C GLN A 16 3.48 21.67 -20.28
N GLN A 17 3.98 21.66 -21.52
CA GLN A 17 4.73 22.80 -22.07
C GLN A 17 3.81 24.04 -22.14
N GLY A 18 4.25 25.17 -21.57
CA GLY A 18 3.57 26.47 -21.72
C GLY A 18 2.65 26.91 -20.58
N VAL A 19 2.49 26.15 -19.50
CA VAL A 19 1.76 26.58 -18.30
C VAL A 19 2.76 26.93 -17.20
N CYS A 20 3.02 28.22 -17.00
CA CYS A 20 3.76 28.69 -15.82
C CYS A 20 2.91 28.42 -14.57
N GLN A 21 3.46 27.67 -13.60
CA GLN A 21 2.80 27.39 -12.32
C GLN A 21 2.68 28.62 -11.41
N PHE A 22 3.27 29.75 -11.78
CA PHE A 22 3.24 30.99 -11.04
C PHE A 22 2.33 31.99 -11.76
N PRO A 23 1.30 32.55 -11.09
CA PRO A 23 0.55 33.68 -11.62
C PRO A 23 1.50 34.86 -11.86
N ASP A 24 1.32 35.57 -12.96
CA ASP A 24 2.05 36.80 -13.28
C ASP A 24 1.84 37.84 -12.16
N GLY A 25 2.76 37.92 -11.20
CA GLY A 25 2.63 38.86 -10.07
C GLY A 25 3.72 38.82 -9.01
N GLU A 26 4.44 37.70 -8.82
CA GLU A 26 5.42 37.56 -7.74
C GLU A 26 6.87 37.34 -8.23
N ILE A 27 7.35 38.22 -9.13
CA ILE A 27 8.77 38.27 -9.47
C ILE A 27 9.35 39.61 -8.99
N PRO A 28 10.09 39.64 -7.86
CA PRO A 28 10.90 40.81 -7.51
C PRO A 28 12.01 40.97 -8.55
N ARG A 29 12.07 42.15 -9.19
CA ARG A 29 13.18 42.53 -10.10
C ARG A 29 14.50 42.50 -9.34
N ILE A 30 15.33 41.49 -9.61
CA ILE A 30 16.75 41.51 -9.21
C ILE A 30 17.52 42.31 -10.26
N GLN A 31 18.09 43.44 -9.83
CA GLN A 31 19.01 44.25 -10.62
C GLN A 31 20.30 43.47 -10.88
N GLN A 32 20.64 43.30 -12.15
CA GLN A 32 21.95 42.82 -12.59
C GLN A 32 22.99 43.92 -12.40
N SER A 33 24.04 43.66 -11.62
CA SER A 33 25.30 44.39 -11.71
C SER A 33 26.35 43.47 -12.31
N GLY A 34 26.87 43.86 -13.48
CA GLY A 34 27.90 43.14 -14.20
C GLY A 34 29.30 43.37 -13.64
N ALA A 35 30.20 42.44 -13.92
CA ALA A 35 31.62 42.67 -13.94
C ALA A 35 32.28 41.73 -14.96
N ASN A 36 33.15 42.31 -15.77
CA ASN A 36 33.75 41.78 -16.98
C ASN A 36 34.87 40.75 -16.72
N SER A 37 35.06 39.86 -17.69
CA SER A 37 36.29 39.07 -17.91
C SER A 37 37.51 39.97 -18.15
N PRO A 38 38.74 39.43 -18.06
CA PRO A 38 39.38 39.02 -19.32
C PRO A 38 40.24 37.74 -19.28
N SER A 39 40.42 37.22 -20.49
CA SER A 39 41.30 36.17 -21.00
C SER A 39 42.79 36.38 -20.72
N ASN A 40 43.57 35.29 -20.72
CA ASN A 40 44.87 35.22 -21.40
C ASN A 40 45.32 33.77 -21.66
N ASP A 41 45.74 33.53 -22.90
CA ASP A 41 46.48 32.37 -23.40
C ASP A 41 47.93 32.36 -22.90
N ALA A 42 48.56 31.18 -22.80
CA ALA A 42 49.79 30.83 -23.51
C ALA A 42 50.38 29.46 -23.09
N SER A 43 50.98 28.83 -24.09
CA SER A 43 51.56 27.48 -24.21
C SER A 43 52.80 27.16 -23.37
N GLY A 44 53.03 25.87 -23.12
CA GLY A 44 54.36 25.31 -22.79
C GLY A 44 54.41 23.78 -22.91
N THR A 45 55.12 23.28 -23.90
CA THR A 45 55.47 21.86 -24.18
C THR A 45 56.66 21.37 -23.34
N ALA A 46 56.63 20.12 -22.85
CA ALA A 46 57.81 19.24 -22.73
C ALA A 46 57.45 17.77 -22.41
N GLU A 47 57.93 16.89 -23.31
CA GLU A 47 58.31 15.47 -23.29
C GLU A 47 58.09 14.52 -22.09
N SER A 48 57.37 13.43 -22.40
CA SER A 48 57.77 12.00 -22.33
C SER A 48 58.45 11.40 -21.09
N ALA A 49 57.75 10.45 -20.44
CA ALA A 49 58.35 9.17 -20.00
C ALA A 49 57.31 8.03 -20.02
N THR A 50 57.64 6.98 -20.77
CA THR A 50 56.88 5.74 -20.99
C THR A 50 56.88 4.82 -19.77
N THR A 51 55.74 4.20 -19.46
CA THR A 51 55.72 2.89 -18.76
C THR A 51 54.52 2.09 -19.24
N ASP A 52 54.80 0.99 -19.95
CA ASP A 52 53.84 0.02 -20.46
C ASP A 52 53.08 -0.66 -19.32
N GLN A 53 51.77 -0.42 -19.23
CA GLN A 53 50.82 -1.33 -18.61
C GLN A 53 49.66 -1.52 -19.58
N ALA A 54 49.37 -2.77 -19.93
CA ALA A 54 48.33 -3.14 -20.87
C ALA A 54 46.96 -2.66 -20.35
N GLU A 55 46.49 -1.53 -20.89
CA GLU A 55 45.16 -0.99 -20.64
C GLU A 55 44.10 -1.91 -21.23
N ILE A 56 43.34 -2.55 -20.35
CA ILE A 56 42.04 -3.11 -20.70
C ILE A 56 41.14 -1.93 -21.04
N THR A 57 40.92 -1.69 -22.33
CA THR A 57 40.08 -0.60 -22.83
C THR A 57 38.62 -0.93 -22.49
N LEU A 58 38.13 -0.37 -21.39
CA LEU A 58 36.70 -0.39 -21.07
C LEU A 58 35.93 0.42 -22.13
N CYS A 59 34.76 -0.09 -22.56
CA CYS A 59 33.93 0.65 -23.49
C CYS A 59 33.39 1.93 -22.84
N SER A 60 33.05 2.94 -23.66
CA SER A 60 32.62 4.26 -23.21
C SER A 60 31.47 4.23 -22.20
N VAL A 61 30.56 3.27 -22.33
CA VAL A 61 29.42 3.08 -21.41
C VAL A 61 29.88 2.56 -20.05
N CYS A 62 30.86 1.66 -20.01
CA CYS A 62 31.40 1.14 -18.76
C CYS A 62 32.33 2.14 -18.06
N SER A 63 33.04 2.98 -18.82
CA SER A 63 33.81 4.10 -18.27
C SER A 63 32.91 5.21 -17.73
N GLU A 64 31.76 5.48 -18.36
CA GLU A 64 30.77 6.43 -17.86
C GLU A 64 30.08 5.92 -16.59
N GLU A 65 29.70 4.63 -16.52
CA GLU A 65 29.15 4.03 -15.30
C GLU A 65 30.17 3.98 -14.14
N LEU A 66 31.45 3.76 -14.44
CA LEU A 66 32.52 3.79 -13.43
C LEU A 66 32.87 5.22 -13.01
N ALA A 67 32.86 6.17 -13.94
CA ALA A 67 33.03 7.59 -13.62
C ALA A 67 31.85 8.10 -12.80
N GLU A 68 30.60 7.75 -13.13
CA GLU A 68 29.44 8.08 -12.29
C GLU A 68 29.54 7.48 -10.90
N LYS A 69 30.05 6.24 -10.75
CA LYS A 69 30.26 5.61 -9.44
C LYS A 69 31.44 6.18 -8.65
N ALA A 70 32.50 6.63 -9.32
CA ALA A 70 33.69 7.23 -8.69
C ALA A 70 33.48 8.72 -8.31
N ASN A 71 32.59 9.44 -8.99
CA ASN A 71 32.39 10.89 -8.83
C ASN A 71 31.18 11.28 -7.94
N VAL A 72 30.56 10.33 -7.24
CA VAL A 72 29.41 10.61 -6.34
C VAL A 72 29.84 11.42 -5.11
N GLU A 73 31.09 11.28 -4.66
CA GLU A 73 31.56 11.91 -3.41
C GLU A 73 31.94 13.40 -3.55
N GLU A 74 32.25 13.92 -4.75
CA GLU A 74 32.68 15.33 -4.93
C GLU A 74 31.55 16.30 -5.36
N LYS A 75 30.45 15.82 -5.93
CA LYS A 75 29.35 16.71 -6.34
C LYS A 75 28.66 17.35 -5.13
N PRO A 76 28.27 18.63 -5.18
CA PRO A 76 27.51 19.26 -4.11
C PRO A 76 26.14 18.58 -3.97
N LEU A 77 25.58 18.57 -2.75
CA LEU A 77 24.36 17.82 -2.42
C LEU A 77 23.16 18.14 -3.33
N HIS A 78 23.04 19.36 -3.87
CA HIS A 78 21.93 19.73 -4.73
C HIS A 78 22.01 19.15 -6.16
N GLU A 79 23.20 18.73 -6.59
CA GLU A 79 23.45 18.11 -7.90
C GLU A 79 23.44 16.57 -7.86
N ARG A 80 23.42 15.98 -6.67
CA ARG A 80 23.35 14.53 -6.51
C ARG A 80 21.95 14.04 -6.85
N ARG A 81 21.89 13.03 -7.71
CA ARG A 81 20.64 12.42 -8.18
C ARG A 81 20.44 11.07 -7.48
N LEU A 82 19.27 10.86 -6.91
CA LEU A 82 18.81 9.56 -6.43
C LEU A 82 18.08 8.82 -7.53
N ARG A 83 17.98 7.50 -7.40
CA ARG A 83 17.16 6.68 -8.29
C ARG A 83 15.70 6.72 -7.83
N ASP A 84 14.80 6.39 -8.74
CA ASP A 84 13.38 6.32 -8.43
C ASP A 84 13.11 5.16 -7.46
N GLU A 85 12.32 5.39 -6.41
CA GLU A 85 11.87 4.36 -5.47
C GLU A 85 10.38 4.51 -5.19
N LEU A 86 9.66 3.39 -5.02
CA LEU A 86 8.22 3.39 -4.76
C LEU A 86 7.91 2.70 -3.43
N HIS A 87 7.19 3.41 -2.54
CA HIS A 87 6.85 2.96 -1.20
C HIS A 87 5.34 2.89 -1.07
N ILE A 88 4.78 1.68 -0.95
CA ILE A 88 3.35 1.48 -0.74
C ILE A 88 3.13 0.92 0.66
N ASN A 89 2.38 1.62 1.51
CA ASN A 89 2.02 1.11 2.83
C ASN A 89 0.51 0.94 2.93
N ILE A 90 0.05 -0.30 3.06
CA ILE A 90 -1.35 -0.65 3.30
C ILE A 90 -1.53 -0.84 4.80
N TRP A 91 -2.36 0.00 5.40
CA TRP A 91 -2.66 -0.04 6.81
C TRP A 91 -4.06 -0.60 7.01
N GLU A 92 -4.17 -1.76 7.65
CA GLU A 92 -5.45 -2.34 8.06
C GLU A 92 -5.90 -1.90 9.46
N VAL A 93 -5.18 -0.94 10.05
CA VAL A 93 -5.44 -0.43 11.39
C VAL A 93 -6.76 0.34 11.42
N GLY A 94 -7.57 0.07 12.45
CA GLY A 94 -8.75 0.85 12.80
C GLY A 94 -10.07 0.40 12.18
N LYS A 95 -11.17 0.62 12.91
CA LYS A 95 -12.54 0.54 12.38
C LYS A 95 -12.95 1.92 11.82
N LYS A 96 -13.91 1.95 10.90
CA LYS A 96 -14.41 3.19 10.27
C LYS A 96 -14.71 4.28 11.33
N PRO A 97 -14.35 5.56 11.08
CA PRO A 97 -13.88 6.14 9.82
C PRO A 97 -12.39 5.93 9.53
N ALA A 98 -11.62 5.41 10.48
CA ALA A 98 -10.19 5.13 10.34
C ALA A 98 -9.88 3.87 9.51
N GLY A 99 -10.84 3.38 8.71
CA GLY A 99 -10.76 2.11 7.98
C GLY A 99 -9.54 2.04 7.06
N PRO A 100 -9.28 0.87 6.45
CA PRO A 100 -8.00 0.62 5.81
C PRO A 100 -7.64 1.74 4.84
N PHE A 101 -6.39 2.14 4.87
CA PHE A 101 -5.87 3.23 4.07
C PHE A 101 -4.53 2.83 3.47
N MET A 102 -4.14 3.51 2.41
CA MET A 102 -2.92 3.25 1.69
C MET A 102 -2.11 4.54 1.59
N ASP A 103 -0.85 4.48 1.99
CA ASP A 103 0.11 5.53 1.73
C ASP A 103 0.91 5.18 0.48
N ILE A 104 1.11 6.18 -0.38
CA ILE A 104 1.94 6.08 -1.57
C ILE A 104 3.04 7.12 -1.42
N GLY A 105 4.28 6.65 -1.30
CA GLY A 105 5.50 7.45 -1.32
C GLY A 105 6.26 7.20 -2.61
N VAL A 106 6.73 8.25 -3.28
CA VAL A 106 7.50 8.14 -4.51
C VAL A 106 8.74 9.01 -4.37
N MET A 107 9.92 8.39 -4.45
CA MET A 107 11.17 9.08 -4.70
C MET A 107 11.28 9.28 -6.20
N ILE A 108 11.30 10.54 -6.63
CA ILE A 108 11.47 10.95 -8.01
C ILE A 108 12.94 11.30 -8.23
N SER A 109 13.56 10.63 -9.19
CA SER A 109 14.97 10.83 -9.50
C SER A 109 15.24 12.25 -10.01
N ASP A 110 14.40 12.75 -10.90
CA ASP A 110 14.48 14.10 -11.46
C ASP A 110 13.11 14.77 -11.46
N ARG A 111 12.93 15.71 -10.52
CA ARG A 111 11.67 16.44 -10.41
C ARG A 111 11.44 17.36 -11.61
N GLN A 112 12.47 17.91 -12.25
CA GLN A 112 12.31 18.89 -13.33
C GLN A 112 11.69 18.27 -14.59
N ASN A 113 11.97 16.99 -14.83
CA ASN A 113 11.42 16.23 -15.94
C ASN A 113 10.09 15.53 -15.61
N THR A 114 9.67 15.54 -14.35
CA THR A 114 8.42 14.94 -13.89
C THR A 114 7.39 16.03 -13.58
N GLY A 115 6.29 16.07 -14.33
CA GLY A 115 5.19 17.01 -14.11
C GLY A 115 4.14 16.46 -13.15
N PHE A 116 3.72 15.21 -13.37
CA PHE A 116 2.71 14.55 -12.54
C PHE A 116 3.12 13.11 -12.21
N ILE A 117 2.78 12.67 -11.01
CA ILE A 117 2.63 11.24 -10.71
C ILE A 117 1.19 10.86 -11.01
N GLN A 118 1.02 9.87 -11.88
CA GLN A 118 -0.28 9.29 -12.16
C GLN A 118 -0.42 7.95 -11.43
N VAL A 119 -1.52 7.77 -10.72
CA VAL A 119 -1.90 6.51 -10.08
C VAL A 119 -3.27 6.05 -10.57
N ASP A 120 -3.32 4.91 -11.26
CA ASP A 120 -4.58 4.28 -11.67
C ASP A 120 -5.04 3.27 -10.61
N LEU A 121 -6.28 3.43 -10.18
CA LEU A 121 -6.91 2.73 -9.06
C LEU A 121 -8.14 1.99 -9.58
N PRO A 122 -8.30 0.68 -9.29
CA PRO A 122 -9.43 -0.10 -9.77
C PRO A 122 -10.77 0.25 -9.10
N TRP A 123 -10.81 1.25 -8.23
CA TRP A 123 -12.00 1.70 -7.52
C TRP A 123 -12.16 3.22 -7.62
N GLU A 124 -13.38 3.70 -7.40
CA GLU A 124 -13.66 5.14 -7.34
C GLU A 124 -13.11 5.77 -6.06
N VAL A 125 -12.28 6.79 -6.21
CA VAL A 125 -11.74 7.59 -5.10
C VAL A 125 -12.35 8.98 -5.09
N SER A 126 -12.70 9.46 -3.90
CA SER A 126 -13.13 10.84 -3.69
C SER A 126 -11.96 11.72 -3.25
N LYS A 127 -11.91 12.97 -3.71
CA LYS A 127 -10.88 13.96 -3.32
C LYS A 127 -10.76 14.11 -1.79
N LYS A 128 -11.87 13.98 -1.06
CA LYS A 128 -11.90 14.05 0.42
C LYS A 128 -11.15 12.90 1.10
N ASP A 129 -10.99 11.76 0.43
CA ASP A 129 -10.30 10.60 0.97
C ASP A 129 -8.78 10.68 0.75
N ILE A 130 -8.30 11.69 0.02
CA ILE A 130 -6.89 11.93 -0.27
C ILE A 130 -6.36 13.00 0.68
N SER A 131 -5.15 12.79 1.22
CA SER A 131 -4.47 13.78 2.04
C SER A 131 -2.96 13.72 1.85
N ASP A 132 -2.31 14.89 1.89
CA ASP A 132 -0.85 14.99 1.96
C ASP A 132 -0.30 14.38 3.25
N LEU A 133 0.85 13.73 3.15
CA LEU A 133 1.65 13.29 4.30
C LEU A 133 2.98 14.04 4.41
N GLY A 134 3.38 14.83 3.41
CA GLY A 134 4.59 15.65 3.47
C GLY A 134 4.62 16.57 4.69
N ALA A 135 3.50 17.22 5.00
CA ALA A 135 3.36 18.06 6.20
C ALA A 135 3.41 17.27 7.53
N LYS A 136 3.14 15.97 7.53
CA LYS A 136 3.33 15.12 8.73
C LYS A 136 4.78 14.65 8.90
N LEU A 137 5.58 14.73 7.85
CA LEU A 137 7.00 14.38 7.84
C LEU A 137 7.89 15.60 8.16
N ASN A 138 7.46 16.42 9.13
CA ASN A 138 8.11 17.69 9.49
C ASN A 138 9.23 17.58 10.54
N GLY A 139 9.89 16.42 10.65
CA GLY A 139 11.00 16.27 11.58
C GLY A 139 11.80 14.98 11.36
N GLU A 140 13.00 14.96 11.92
CA GLU A 140 13.95 13.85 11.74
C GLU A 140 13.36 12.51 12.18
N LYS A 141 12.64 12.47 13.31
CA LYS A 141 12.05 11.23 13.85
C LYS A 141 11.04 10.58 12.90
N SER A 142 10.12 11.36 12.32
CA SER A 142 9.07 10.82 11.45
C SER A 142 9.62 10.41 10.08
N VAL A 143 10.60 11.14 9.56
CA VAL A 143 11.31 10.78 8.34
C VAL A 143 12.17 9.53 8.56
N ALA A 144 12.94 9.47 9.65
CA ALA A 144 13.75 8.31 10.01
C ALA A 144 12.89 7.04 10.18
N ALA A 145 11.69 7.16 10.75
CA ALA A 145 10.78 6.01 10.88
C ALA A 145 10.32 5.44 9.52
N ILE A 146 10.16 6.29 8.50
CA ILE A 146 9.71 5.87 7.16
C ILE A 146 10.84 5.23 6.35
N PHE A 147 12.04 5.79 6.41
CA PHE A 147 13.19 5.30 5.66
C PHE A 147 14.05 4.28 6.44
N ASN A 148 13.82 4.14 7.74
CA ASN A 148 14.62 3.29 8.63
C ASN A 148 16.12 3.63 8.60
N GLU A 149 16.44 4.91 8.42
CA GLU A 149 17.79 5.46 8.35
C GLU A 149 17.88 6.75 9.19
N VAL A 150 19.06 7.09 9.68
CA VAL A 150 19.28 8.35 10.40
C VAL A 150 19.31 9.48 9.36
N VAL A 151 18.53 10.54 9.61
CA VAL A 151 18.38 11.66 8.69
C VAL A 151 18.81 12.97 9.33
N HIS A 152 19.31 13.87 8.49
CA HIS A 152 19.46 15.28 8.80
C HIS A 152 18.37 16.07 8.08
N TYR A 153 17.67 16.91 8.84
CA TYR A 153 16.56 17.71 8.32
C TYR A 153 16.97 19.18 8.25
N ASP A 154 17.26 19.67 7.04
CA ASP A 154 17.79 21.02 6.82
C ASP A 154 16.72 22.12 6.95
N GLY A 155 15.44 21.75 7.10
CA GLY A 155 14.35 22.61 7.57
C GLY A 155 13.99 23.86 6.78
N PHE A 156 14.72 24.21 5.71
CA PHE A 156 14.47 25.44 4.98
C PHE A 156 13.14 25.37 4.22
N ALA A 157 12.22 26.27 4.57
CA ALA A 157 10.83 26.29 4.17
C ALA A 157 10.49 27.61 3.44
N GLU A 158 10.78 27.69 2.15
CA GLU A 158 9.96 28.50 1.24
C GLU A 158 8.74 27.66 0.83
N GLY A 159 7.68 27.72 1.66
CA GLY A 159 6.31 27.36 1.33
C GLY A 159 5.97 25.87 1.16
N ASN A 160 6.69 25.11 0.33
CA ASN A 160 6.20 23.85 -0.24
C ASN A 160 7.16 22.65 -0.20
N PHE A 161 8.40 22.80 0.29
CA PHE A 161 9.33 21.68 0.43
C PHE A 161 10.26 21.83 1.63
N ALA A 162 10.90 20.73 2.03
CA ALA A 162 11.99 20.69 3.00
C ALA A 162 13.13 19.85 2.43
N ASN A 163 14.38 20.27 2.64
CA ASN A 163 15.54 19.51 2.21
C ASN A 163 15.95 18.49 3.27
N ILE A 164 16.26 17.27 2.82
CA ILE A 164 16.61 16.14 3.67
C ILE A 164 17.85 15.47 3.09
N SER A 165 18.77 15.09 3.98
CA SER A 165 19.91 14.21 3.69
C SER A 165 19.92 13.08 4.71
N PHE A 166 20.54 11.96 4.35
CA PHE A 166 20.79 10.85 5.26
C PHE A 166 22.17 11.03 5.87
N ARG A 167 22.31 10.76 7.17
CA ARG A 167 23.59 10.92 7.86
C ARG A 167 24.26 9.57 8.04
N LYS A 168 25.45 9.43 7.46
CA LYS A 168 26.28 8.22 7.57
C LYS A 168 27.71 8.63 7.90
N ASP A 169 28.25 8.09 9.00
CA ASP A 169 29.62 8.37 9.46
C ASP A 169 29.96 9.87 9.55
N GLY A 170 28.97 10.69 9.94
CA GLY A 170 29.11 12.14 10.08
C GLY A 170 29.00 12.93 8.77
N LYS A 171 28.87 12.29 7.61
CA LYS A 171 28.66 12.90 6.29
C LYS A 171 27.20 12.80 5.85
N ASP A 172 26.79 13.77 5.05
CA ASP A 172 25.47 13.81 4.42
C ASP A 172 25.49 13.08 3.07
N GLU A 173 24.59 12.12 2.94
CA GLU A 173 24.39 11.28 1.77
C GLU A 173 22.94 11.35 1.29
N LYS A 174 22.71 10.83 0.08
CA LYS A 174 21.38 10.65 -0.52
C LYS A 174 20.44 11.88 -0.36
N PRO A 175 20.83 13.08 -0.82
CA PRO A 175 20.02 14.29 -0.62
C PRO A 175 18.77 14.32 -1.51
N PHE A 176 17.65 14.81 -0.97
CA PHE A 176 16.40 15.01 -1.71
C PHE A 176 15.55 16.15 -1.11
N SER A 177 14.58 16.66 -1.88
CA SER A 177 13.55 17.56 -1.37
C SER A 177 12.26 16.80 -1.02
N LEU A 178 11.83 16.83 0.23
CA LEU A 178 10.50 16.39 0.65
C LEU A 178 9.46 17.44 0.23
N LEU A 179 8.50 17.05 -0.62
CA LEU A 179 7.45 17.94 -1.11
C LEU A 179 6.21 17.87 -0.21
N ARG A 180 5.67 19.04 0.13
CA ARG A 180 4.39 19.20 0.82
C ARG A 180 3.32 19.53 -0.21
N LEU A 181 2.28 18.72 -0.26
CA LEU A 181 1.19 18.90 -1.21
C LEU A 181 0.01 19.63 -0.57
N ASN A 182 -0.65 20.49 -1.35
CA ASN A 182 -1.96 21.02 -1.02
C ASN A 182 -3.06 20.25 -1.77
N SER A 183 -4.32 20.48 -1.38
CA SER A 183 -5.48 19.81 -1.98
C SER A 183 -5.66 20.07 -3.49
N GLU A 184 -5.13 21.18 -4.03
CA GLU A 184 -5.28 21.55 -5.44
C GLU A 184 -4.31 20.82 -6.37
N LEU A 185 -3.22 20.29 -5.81
CA LEU A 185 -2.27 19.45 -6.55
C LEU A 185 -2.80 18.04 -6.82
N PHE A 186 -3.97 17.68 -6.28
CA PHE A 186 -4.64 16.40 -6.53
C PHE A 186 -5.79 16.57 -7.52
N LYS A 187 -5.66 15.96 -8.70
CA LYS A 187 -6.68 15.91 -9.76
C LYS A 187 -7.16 14.47 -9.93
N ILE A 188 -8.46 14.24 -10.04
CA ILE A 188 -9.05 12.90 -10.22
C ILE A 188 -9.82 12.86 -11.52
N GLU A 189 -9.47 11.92 -12.38
CA GLU A 189 -10.21 11.57 -13.59
C GLU A 189 -10.93 10.23 -13.34
N TYR A 190 -12.20 10.12 -13.73
CA TYR A 190 -12.95 8.86 -13.66
C TYR A 190 -12.97 8.22 -15.05
N VAL A 191 -12.53 6.96 -15.12
CA VAL A 191 -12.46 6.20 -16.36
C VAL A 191 -13.51 5.11 -16.32
N ASN A 192 -14.50 5.22 -17.21
CA ASN A 192 -15.51 4.19 -17.41
C ASN A 192 -14.94 3.07 -18.27
N LEU A 193 -15.01 1.85 -17.77
CA LEU A 193 -14.47 0.66 -18.45
C LEU A 193 -15.58 -0.03 -19.25
N SER A 194 -15.19 -0.76 -20.30
CA SER A 194 -16.10 -1.54 -21.15
C SER A 194 -16.97 -2.56 -20.38
N ASN A 195 -16.52 -3.04 -19.23
CA ASN A 195 -17.26 -3.95 -18.37
C ASN A 195 -18.34 -3.27 -17.48
N GLY A 196 -18.56 -1.96 -17.66
CA GLY A 196 -19.53 -1.17 -16.91
C GLY A 196 -19.09 -0.78 -15.50
N THR A 197 -17.80 -0.97 -15.16
CA THR A 197 -17.22 -0.49 -13.89
C THR A 197 -16.43 0.80 -14.08
N THR A 198 -16.35 1.62 -13.04
CA THR A 198 -15.56 2.86 -13.03
C THR A 198 -14.25 2.64 -12.27
N SER A 199 -13.15 3.13 -12.83
CA SER A 199 -11.86 3.25 -12.15
C SER A 199 -11.50 4.73 -11.97
N SER A 200 -10.61 5.02 -11.02
CA SER A 200 -10.09 6.37 -10.82
C SER A 200 -8.65 6.48 -11.27
N ARG A 201 -8.33 7.59 -11.93
CA ARG A 201 -6.98 8.01 -12.24
C ARG A 201 -6.66 9.26 -11.43
N LEU A 202 -5.78 9.09 -10.46
CA LEU A 202 -5.28 10.17 -9.63
C LEU A 202 -4.03 10.78 -10.28
N LEU A 203 -4.04 12.09 -10.46
CA LEU A 203 -2.90 12.87 -10.91
C LEU A 203 -2.43 13.75 -9.74
N VAL A 204 -1.17 13.57 -9.35
CA VAL A 204 -0.51 14.36 -8.32
C VAL A 204 0.50 15.26 -9.00
N GLU A 205 0.22 16.56 -9.00
CA GLU A 205 1.09 17.57 -9.59
C GLU A 205 2.32 17.81 -8.74
N ILE A 206 3.50 17.81 -9.38
CA ILE A 206 4.77 18.02 -8.69
C ILE A 206 5.06 19.53 -8.62
N PRO A 207 5.07 20.13 -7.41
CA PRO A 207 5.35 21.54 -7.26
C PRO A 207 6.80 21.87 -7.68
N ARG A 208 6.96 22.97 -8.41
CA ARG A 208 8.26 23.50 -8.81
C ARG A 208 8.80 24.47 -7.75
N PRO A 209 10.13 24.52 -7.53
CA PRO A 209 10.73 25.59 -6.75
C PRO A 209 10.37 26.96 -7.33
N LEU A 210 10.22 27.95 -6.46
CA LEU A 210 10.05 29.33 -6.89
C LEU A 210 11.32 29.80 -7.60
N PRO A 211 11.21 30.73 -8.58
CA PRO A 211 12.38 31.35 -9.20
C PRO A 211 13.30 32.04 -8.20
N SER A 212 12.78 32.48 -7.04
CA SER A 212 13.52 33.09 -5.94
C SER A 212 14.35 32.12 -5.10
N THR A 213 14.04 30.82 -5.11
CA THR A 213 14.73 29.83 -4.28
C THR A 213 16.21 29.72 -4.70
N LEU A 214 17.13 29.74 -3.73
CA LEU A 214 18.58 29.62 -3.98
C LEU A 214 18.93 28.30 -4.69
N SER A 215 19.94 28.33 -5.58
CA SER A 215 20.38 27.13 -6.32
C SER A 215 20.87 26.02 -5.39
N SER A 216 21.52 26.36 -4.28
CA SER A 216 21.99 25.43 -3.24
C SER A 216 20.87 24.61 -2.61
N ASP A 217 19.65 25.13 -2.59
CA ASP A 217 18.48 24.51 -1.98
C ASP A 217 17.63 23.74 -3.00
N ARG A 218 17.92 23.88 -4.29
CA ARG A 218 17.21 23.20 -5.37
C ARG A 218 17.78 21.80 -5.58
N ARG A 219 17.37 20.84 -4.75
CA ARG A 219 17.68 19.42 -5.02
C ARG A 219 17.02 18.96 -6.34
N ILE A 220 17.71 18.09 -7.07
CA ILE A 220 17.20 17.46 -8.31
C ILE A 220 16.15 16.41 -7.96
N SER A 221 16.46 15.54 -6.99
CA SER A 221 15.55 14.47 -6.55
C SER A 221 14.55 14.99 -5.52
N ALA A 222 13.35 14.42 -5.54
CA ALA A 222 12.29 14.81 -4.64
C ALA A 222 11.47 13.61 -4.16
N TYR A 223 11.02 13.66 -2.92
CA TYR A 223 10.13 12.67 -2.35
C TYR A 223 8.77 13.27 -2.08
N VAL A 224 7.74 12.56 -2.48
CA VAL A 224 6.35 12.95 -2.24
C VAL A 224 5.61 11.79 -1.62
N ARG A 225 4.76 12.07 -0.63
CA ARG A 225 3.98 11.04 0.06
C ARG A 225 2.58 11.52 0.36
N PHE A 226 1.59 10.73 -0.01
CA PHE A 226 0.19 11.02 0.23
C PHE A 226 -0.57 9.75 0.66
N ARG A 227 -1.75 9.94 1.25
CA ARG A 227 -2.61 8.88 1.77
C ARG A 227 -3.93 8.85 1.02
N ILE A 228 -4.41 7.65 0.73
CA ILE A 228 -5.75 7.36 0.23
C ILE A 228 -6.50 6.57 1.30
N ARG A 229 -7.56 7.15 1.85
CA ARG A 229 -8.41 6.53 2.88
C ARG A 229 -9.49 5.65 2.27
N ASN A 230 -10.10 4.81 3.11
CA ASN A 230 -11.26 3.99 2.75
C ASN A 230 -11.01 3.04 1.56
N ILE A 231 -9.81 2.46 1.46
CA ILE A 231 -9.50 1.51 0.39
C ILE A 231 -10.39 0.27 0.52
N PRO A 232 -10.95 -0.28 -0.57
CA PRO A 232 -11.75 -1.49 -0.48
C PRO A 232 -10.86 -2.72 -0.22
N LYS A 233 -11.16 -3.48 0.85
CA LYS A 233 -10.37 -4.68 1.21
C LYS A 233 -10.36 -5.72 0.10
N GLU A 234 -11.46 -5.81 -0.63
CA GLU A 234 -11.65 -6.76 -1.72
C GLU A 234 -10.74 -6.49 -2.95
N VAL A 235 -10.05 -5.34 -3.01
CA VAL A 235 -9.03 -5.06 -4.04
C VAL A 235 -7.76 -5.88 -3.81
N TYR A 236 -7.35 -6.05 -2.55
CA TYR A 236 -6.08 -6.69 -2.19
C TYR A 236 -6.24 -7.99 -1.39
N THR A 237 -7.45 -8.31 -0.94
CA THR A 237 -7.71 -9.46 -0.07
C THR A 237 -8.88 -10.31 -0.59
N SER A 238 -8.72 -11.63 -0.49
CA SER A 238 -9.80 -12.61 -0.62
C SER A 238 -9.85 -13.51 0.61
N THR A 239 -11.04 -13.77 1.15
CA THR A 239 -11.23 -14.60 2.35
C THR A 239 -11.95 -15.89 2.02
N PHE A 240 -11.44 -17.00 2.55
CA PHE A 240 -12.00 -18.34 2.41
C PHE A 240 -12.25 -18.92 3.80
N ALA A 241 -13.42 -19.52 3.99
CA ALA A 241 -13.76 -20.24 5.21
C ALA A 241 -13.85 -21.74 4.93
N GLN A 242 -13.48 -22.55 5.92
CA GLN A 242 -13.67 -24.00 5.90
C GLN A 242 -15.15 -24.38 5.69
N LYS A 243 -15.40 -25.42 4.89
CA LYS A 243 -16.77 -25.86 4.53
C LYS A 243 -17.45 -26.59 5.68
N ASP A 244 -16.69 -27.35 6.46
CA ASP A 244 -17.07 -28.14 7.63
C ASP A 244 -17.16 -27.32 8.93
N ARG A 245 -17.06 -25.99 8.84
CA ARG A 245 -17.14 -25.05 9.98
C ARG A 245 -18.33 -25.25 10.91
N THR A 246 -19.38 -25.91 10.45
CA THR A 246 -20.61 -26.19 11.19
C THR A 246 -20.50 -27.36 12.16
N LEU A 247 -19.45 -28.18 12.06
CA LEU A 247 -19.26 -29.40 12.85
C LEU A 247 -18.12 -29.31 13.86
N ILE A 248 -17.27 -28.28 13.74
CA ILE A 248 -16.03 -28.13 14.51
C ILE A 248 -16.15 -26.97 15.52
N SER A 249 -15.49 -27.13 16.69
CA SER A 249 -15.52 -26.15 17.79
C SER A 249 -14.60 -24.94 17.56
N SER A 250 -13.65 -25.05 16.63
CA SER A 250 -12.76 -24.00 16.18
C SER A 250 -12.83 -23.90 14.65
N ARG A 251 -12.70 -22.68 14.12
CA ARG A 251 -12.66 -22.45 12.67
C ARG A 251 -11.38 -21.74 12.27
N THR A 252 -10.74 -22.25 11.22
CA THR A 252 -9.63 -21.54 10.58
C THR A 252 -10.18 -20.70 9.43
N VAL A 253 -10.05 -19.39 9.54
CA VAL A 253 -10.34 -18.46 8.45
C VAL A 253 -9.05 -18.20 7.71
N MET A 254 -9.05 -18.46 6.40
CA MET A 254 -7.91 -18.20 5.54
C MET A 254 -8.14 -16.94 4.73
N ARG A 255 -7.11 -16.14 4.58
CA ARG A 255 -7.14 -14.86 3.89
C ARG A 255 -5.94 -14.80 2.95
N ILE A 256 -6.19 -14.66 1.66
CA ILE A 256 -5.14 -14.49 0.67
C ILE A 256 -5.06 -13.01 0.33
N VAL A 257 -3.89 -12.43 0.55
CA VAL A 257 -3.51 -11.12 0.05
C VAL A 257 -2.90 -11.30 -1.32
N ASP A 258 -3.45 -10.64 -2.34
CA ASP A 258 -2.90 -10.52 -3.69
C ASP A 258 -3.05 -9.05 -4.11
N PHE A 259 -1.97 -8.29 -3.98
CA PHE A 259 -1.91 -6.90 -4.38
C PHE A 259 -0.75 -6.69 -5.37
N ARG A 260 -1.05 -6.07 -6.50
CA ARG A 260 -0.08 -5.96 -7.60
C ARG A 260 0.24 -4.51 -7.88
N ILE A 261 1.52 -4.19 -7.88
CA ILE A 261 2.01 -2.85 -8.16
C ILE A 261 2.66 -2.90 -9.54
N ASN A 262 2.18 -2.08 -10.47
CA ASN A 262 2.69 -1.98 -11.85
C ASN A 262 2.64 -3.26 -12.71
N VAL A 263 1.93 -4.30 -12.26
CA VAL A 263 1.67 -5.49 -13.08
C VAL A 263 0.60 -5.17 -14.12
N ARG A 264 1.00 -5.08 -15.38
CA ARG A 264 0.12 -4.65 -16.48
C ARG A 264 -0.85 -5.74 -16.95
N ARG A 265 -0.54 -7.01 -16.69
CA ARG A 265 -1.37 -8.14 -17.12
C ARG A 265 -2.72 -8.09 -16.41
N GLY A 266 -3.80 -8.01 -17.19
CA GLY A 266 -5.17 -7.95 -16.68
C GLY A 266 -5.66 -6.54 -16.32
N VAL A 267 -4.85 -5.51 -16.55
CA VAL A 267 -5.30 -4.12 -16.48
C VAL A 267 -6.10 -3.81 -17.77
N PRO A 268 -7.30 -3.21 -17.67
CA PRO A 268 -8.08 -2.77 -18.82
C PRO A 268 -7.29 -1.87 -19.77
N GLU A 269 -7.46 -2.07 -21.08
CA GLU A 269 -6.72 -1.33 -22.10
C GLU A 269 -7.06 0.16 -22.07
N GLU A 270 -8.28 0.53 -21.68
CA GLU A 270 -8.72 1.92 -21.50
C GLU A 270 -7.84 2.68 -20.50
N LEU A 271 -7.29 1.99 -19.49
CA LEU A 271 -6.35 2.58 -18.55
C LEU A 271 -4.92 2.62 -19.10
N LEU A 272 -4.55 1.71 -20.00
CA LEU A 272 -3.21 1.66 -20.59
C LEU A 272 -3.07 2.55 -21.84
N SER A 273 -4.18 2.80 -22.55
CA SER A 273 -4.26 3.63 -23.75
C SER A 273 -3.87 5.09 -23.46
N GLY A 274 -3.27 5.76 -24.46
CA GLY A 274 -2.65 7.07 -24.28
C GLY A 274 -1.23 7.02 -23.70
N SER A 275 -0.57 5.85 -23.78
CA SER A 275 0.75 5.60 -23.17
C SER A 275 1.89 6.47 -23.72
N GLU A 276 1.71 7.10 -24.88
CA GLU A 276 2.77 7.89 -25.54
C GLU A 276 3.18 9.14 -24.74
N THR A 277 2.32 9.62 -23.84
CA THR A 277 2.58 10.81 -23.00
C THR A 277 2.99 10.48 -21.57
N VAL A 278 3.04 9.19 -21.22
CA VAL A 278 3.26 8.72 -19.85
C VAL A 278 4.42 7.74 -19.81
N ASP A 279 5.30 7.91 -18.83
CA ASP A 279 6.45 7.05 -18.64
C ASP A 279 6.18 6.03 -17.52
N PHE A 280 6.68 4.81 -17.71
CA PHE A 280 6.71 3.80 -16.68
C PHE A 280 8.10 3.81 -16.04
N PRO A 281 8.26 4.43 -14.86
CA PRO A 281 9.55 4.52 -14.21
C PRO A 281 10.12 3.12 -13.95
N GLN A 282 11.42 2.98 -14.20
CA GLN A 282 12.19 1.84 -13.73
C GLN A 282 12.71 2.17 -12.34
N PHE A 283 12.02 1.67 -11.32
CA PHE A 283 12.39 1.92 -9.93
C PHE A 283 13.65 1.12 -9.56
N GLU A 284 14.55 1.67 -8.75
CA GLU A 284 15.61 0.89 -8.11
C GLU A 284 14.99 -0.15 -7.17
N ARG A 285 14.01 0.31 -6.37
CA ARG A 285 13.27 -0.52 -5.43
C ARG A 285 11.78 -0.19 -5.40
N ILE A 286 10.98 -1.23 -5.24
CA ILE A 286 9.56 -1.12 -4.89
C ILE A 286 9.37 -1.81 -3.55
N HIS A 287 8.97 -1.05 -2.54
CA HIS A 287 8.65 -1.52 -1.20
C HIS A 287 7.13 -1.57 -1.03
N CYS A 288 6.62 -2.68 -0.51
CA CYS A 288 5.26 -2.75 -0.01
C CYS A 288 5.25 -3.20 1.44
N PHE A 289 4.59 -2.42 2.28
CA PHE A 289 4.35 -2.71 3.68
C PHE A 289 2.85 -2.95 3.90
N LEU A 290 2.47 -4.02 4.59
CA LEU A 290 1.08 -4.33 4.94
C LEU A 290 0.99 -4.55 6.44
N THR A 291 0.10 -3.84 7.13
CA THR A 291 -0.25 -4.23 8.50
C THR A 291 -1.35 -5.28 8.51
N THR A 292 -1.17 -6.30 9.33
CA THR A 292 -2.19 -7.34 9.57
C THR A 292 -2.39 -7.51 11.05
N ASP A 293 -3.57 -8.01 11.45
CA ASP A 293 -3.85 -8.31 12.85
C ASP A 293 -2.83 -9.32 13.39
N ARG A 294 -2.29 -9.06 14.59
CA ARG A 294 -1.23 -9.85 15.23
C ARG A 294 -1.61 -11.31 15.48
N SER A 295 -2.90 -11.62 15.53
CA SER A 295 -3.41 -12.99 15.68
C SER A 295 -3.56 -13.75 14.35
N GLU A 296 -3.15 -13.15 13.23
CA GLU A 296 -3.05 -13.86 11.95
C GLU A 296 -1.64 -14.40 11.72
N ASP A 297 -1.56 -15.67 11.33
CA ASP A 297 -0.30 -16.32 10.98
C ASP A 297 -0.12 -16.32 9.45
N CYS A 298 1.07 -15.91 8.97
CA CYS A 298 1.43 -16.01 7.56
C CYS A 298 1.89 -17.45 7.25
N SER A 299 0.99 -18.21 6.64
CA SER A 299 1.21 -19.63 6.28
C SER A 299 2.02 -19.84 4.99
N SER A 300 2.02 -18.88 4.07
CA SER A 300 2.74 -18.98 2.79
C SER A 300 2.91 -17.59 2.16
N GLN A 301 4.02 -17.38 1.44
CA GLN A 301 4.45 -16.08 0.93
C GLN A 301 5.04 -16.16 -0.48
N GLY A 302 4.97 -15.05 -1.21
CA GLY A 302 5.66 -14.87 -2.50
C GLY A 302 7.18 -14.68 -2.37
N LYS A 303 7.89 -14.73 -3.51
CA LYS A 303 9.36 -14.64 -3.57
C LYS A 303 9.95 -13.32 -3.06
N THR A 304 9.20 -12.23 -3.19
CA THR A 304 9.61 -10.86 -2.82
C THR A 304 9.33 -10.54 -1.36
N TYR A 305 8.96 -11.52 -0.54
CA TYR A 305 8.67 -11.33 0.88
C TYR A 305 9.95 -11.28 1.69
N ASN A 306 10.12 -10.21 2.47
CA ASN A 306 11.32 -9.97 3.27
C ASN A 306 11.13 -10.40 4.73
N GLY A 307 9.89 -10.43 5.23
CA GLY A 307 9.60 -10.79 6.61
C GLY A 307 8.49 -9.94 7.23
N TYR A 308 8.41 -9.98 8.55
CA TYR A 308 7.50 -9.16 9.33
C TYR A 308 8.21 -8.57 10.56
N ARG A 309 7.71 -7.45 11.06
CA ARG A 309 8.22 -6.79 12.26
C ARG A 309 7.10 -6.30 13.16
N SER A 310 7.37 -6.27 14.46
CA SER A 310 6.52 -5.53 15.41
C SER A 310 6.76 -4.03 15.21
N LEU A 311 5.71 -3.24 15.40
CA LEU A 311 5.78 -1.78 15.39
C LEU A 311 6.14 -1.29 16.80
N MET A 312 7.40 -1.53 17.22
CA MET A 312 7.90 -1.31 18.60
C MET A 312 7.76 0.16 19.07
N ASP A 313 7.92 1.13 18.17
CA ASP A 313 7.76 2.57 18.47
C ASP A 313 6.28 2.99 18.39
N GLU A 314 5.45 2.40 19.23
CA GLU A 314 3.99 2.52 19.15
C GLU A 314 3.54 3.99 19.15
N ASP A 315 4.16 4.86 19.94
CA ASP A 315 3.82 6.29 20.01
C ASP A 315 4.04 7.00 18.67
N VAL A 316 5.20 6.77 18.03
CA VAL A 316 5.56 7.38 16.74
C VAL A 316 4.59 6.90 15.65
N TRP A 317 4.32 5.59 15.61
CA TRP A 317 3.44 5.01 14.62
C TRP A 317 1.98 5.39 14.83
N ASN A 318 1.51 5.41 16.08
CA ASN A 318 0.17 5.85 16.43
C ASN A 318 -0.04 7.32 16.06
N GLU A 319 0.93 8.20 16.30
CA GLU A 319 0.90 9.59 15.85
C GLU A 319 0.84 9.68 14.31
N TYR A 320 1.64 8.88 13.62
CA TYR A 320 1.70 8.85 12.16
C TYR A 320 0.37 8.41 11.51
N ILE A 321 -0.27 7.37 12.04
CA ILE A 321 -1.53 6.86 11.47
C ILE A 321 -2.74 7.72 11.84
N ARG A 322 -2.64 8.53 12.90
CA ARG A 322 -3.73 9.36 13.42
C ARG A 322 -4.29 10.30 12.34
N LEU A 323 -5.62 10.31 12.21
CA LEU A 323 -6.30 11.17 11.25
C LEU A 323 -6.49 12.60 11.77
N ASP A 324 -6.85 12.73 13.05
CA ASP A 324 -7.04 14.01 13.74
C ASP A 324 -6.30 14.01 15.09
N HIS A 325 -5.47 15.03 15.32
CA HIS A 325 -4.74 15.24 16.57
C HIS A 325 -5.66 15.45 17.80
N ARG A 326 -6.96 15.63 17.60
CA ARG A 326 -7.96 15.76 18.67
C ARG A 326 -8.56 14.43 19.12
N GLU A 327 -8.55 13.39 18.30
CA GLU A 327 -9.15 12.09 18.62
C GLU A 327 -8.19 11.23 19.44
N ARG A 328 -8.53 10.85 20.68
CA ARG A 328 -7.69 9.93 21.47
C ARG A 328 -7.52 8.60 20.73
N ILE A 329 -6.30 8.08 20.69
CA ILE A 329 -6.00 6.75 20.18
C ILE A 329 -6.62 5.75 21.16
N SER A 330 -7.67 5.05 20.74
CA SER A 330 -8.23 3.94 21.51
C SER A 330 -7.33 2.72 21.39
N GLU A 331 -7.33 1.84 22.40
CA GLU A 331 -6.56 0.58 22.36
C GLU A 331 -6.89 -0.26 21.11
N GLU A 332 -8.16 -0.26 20.67
CA GLU A 332 -8.58 -0.97 19.44
C GLU A 332 -7.96 -0.42 18.15
N ASN A 333 -7.56 0.86 18.14
CA ASN A 333 -6.96 1.54 17.00
C ASN A 333 -5.43 1.68 17.13
N SER A 334 -4.83 1.12 18.20
CA SER A 334 -3.39 1.11 18.37
C SER A 334 -2.72 0.15 17.39
N VAL A 335 -1.55 0.56 16.90
CA VAL A 335 -0.67 -0.26 16.07
C VAL A 335 -0.13 -1.50 16.78
N SER A 336 -0.17 -1.54 18.12
CA SER A 336 0.30 -2.67 18.95
C SER A 336 -0.37 -4.01 18.62
N ASN A 337 -1.63 -3.93 18.17
CA ASN A 337 -2.45 -5.07 17.77
C ASN A 337 -2.12 -5.59 16.36
N TYR A 338 -1.13 -5.01 15.69
CA TYR A 338 -0.80 -5.32 14.30
C TYR A 338 0.67 -5.67 14.13
N LEU A 339 0.95 -6.49 13.11
CA LEU A 339 2.29 -6.78 12.62
C LEU A 339 2.48 -6.17 11.24
N GLY A 340 3.68 -5.67 10.98
CA GLY A 340 4.07 -5.10 9.71
C GLY A 340 4.77 -6.11 8.82
N HIS A 341 4.12 -6.55 7.75
CA HIS A 341 4.69 -7.45 6.75
C HIS A 341 5.30 -6.64 5.61
N GLN A 342 6.49 -7.04 5.15
CA GLN A 342 7.24 -6.31 4.12
C GLN A 342 7.55 -7.19 2.90
N TRP A 343 7.31 -6.63 1.72
CA TRP A 343 7.77 -7.14 0.43
C TRP A 343 8.64 -6.10 -0.22
N THR A 344 9.71 -6.53 -0.88
CA THR A 344 10.60 -5.63 -1.62
C THR A 344 11.05 -6.30 -2.91
N ALA A 345 10.88 -5.58 -4.01
CA ALA A 345 11.53 -5.91 -5.27
C ALA A 345 12.67 -4.93 -5.49
N SER A 346 13.87 -5.43 -5.76
CA SER A 346 15.05 -4.64 -6.10
C SER A 346 15.93 -5.42 -7.08
N ASN A 347 16.55 -4.75 -8.03
CA ASN A 347 17.46 -5.34 -9.01
C ASN A 347 18.43 -4.27 -9.52
N ASP A 348 19.65 -4.67 -9.90
CA ASP A 348 20.70 -3.73 -10.37
C ASP A 348 20.27 -2.96 -11.62
N ARG A 349 19.45 -3.58 -12.47
CA ARG A 349 18.88 -3.00 -13.70
C ARG A 349 17.54 -2.29 -13.48
N GLY A 350 17.10 -2.15 -12.23
CA GLY A 350 15.78 -1.66 -11.87
C GLY A 350 14.69 -2.72 -11.94
N VAL A 351 13.58 -2.43 -11.26
CA VAL A 351 12.38 -3.26 -11.14
C VAL A 351 11.18 -2.53 -11.70
N LYS A 352 10.32 -3.27 -12.42
CA LYS A 352 9.15 -2.72 -13.11
C LYS A 352 7.86 -2.90 -12.33
N ASP A 353 7.78 -3.97 -11.54
CA ASP A 353 6.58 -4.36 -10.82
C ASP A 353 6.91 -5.08 -9.50
N LEU A 354 5.88 -5.23 -8.66
CA LEU A 354 5.92 -6.02 -7.44
C LEU A 354 4.59 -6.74 -7.25
N ILE A 355 4.64 -8.05 -6.99
CA ILE A 355 3.48 -8.85 -6.58
C ILE A 355 3.58 -9.12 -5.08
N VAL A 356 2.60 -8.63 -4.35
CA VAL A 356 2.43 -8.83 -2.91
C VAL A 356 1.46 -9.99 -2.71
N LEU A 357 2.04 -11.18 -2.54
CA LEU A 357 1.28 -12.41 -2.32
C LEU A 357 1.58 -12.96 -0.92
N GLY A 358 0.53 -13.22 -0.16
CA GLY A 358 0.62 -13.84 1.17
C GLY A 358 -0.67 -14.56 1.54
N ARG A 359 -0.56 -15.70 2.22
CA ARG A 359 -1.69 -16.46 2.75
C ARG A 359 -1.65 -16.43 4.27
N PHE A 360 -2.66 -15.79 4.85
CA PHE A 360 -2.83 -15.61 6.28
C PHE A 360 -3.91 -16.55 6.80
N SER A 361 -3.73 -17.08 8.01
CA SER A 361 -4.72 -17.90 8.69
C SER A 361 -4.97 -17.36 10.10
N LYS A 362 -6.23 -17.33 10.50
CA LYS A 362 -6.64 -16.98 11.87
C LYS A 362 -7.58 -18.02 12.41
N ASN A 363 -7.25 -18.54 13.59
CA ASN A 363 -8.14 -19.42 14.33
C ASN A 363 -9.13 -18.57 15.12
N LYS A 364 -10.42 -18.81 14.90
CA LYS A 364 -11.50 -18.21 15.68
C LYS A 364 -12.14 -19.29 16.52
N SER A 365 -12.04 -19.14 17.82
CA SER A 365 -12.79 -19.89 18.82
C SER A 365 -13.73 -18.92 19.54
N GLY A 366 -14.91 -19.38 19.90
CA GLY A 366 -15.86 -18.56 20.65
C GLY A 366 -16.76 -19.46 21.48
N LEU A 367 -17.25 -18.95 22.61
CA LEU A 367 -18.07 -19.74 23.54
C LEU A 367 -19.29 -20.36 22.85
N LEU A 368 -19.94 -19.62 21.95
CA LEU A 368 -21.09 -20.13 21.19
C LEU A 368 -20.71 -21.30 20.27
N LEU A 369 -19.52 -21.29 19.66
CA LEU A 369 -19.03 -22.39 18.81
C LEU A 369 -18.73 -23.62 19.65
N MET A 370 -18.12 -23.43 20.83
CA MET A 370 -17.86 -24.51 21.77
C MET A 370 -19.16 -25.12 22.29
N MET A 371 -20.13 -24.30 22.73
CA MET A 371 -21.41 -24.77 23.23
C MET A 371 -22.19 -25.54 22.17
N ARG A 372 -22.23 -25.03 20.94
CA ARG A 372 -22.85 -25.75 19.81
C ARG A 372 -22.20 -27.11 19.57
N PHE A 373 -20.87 -27.17 19.56
CA PHE A 373 -20.13 -28.41 19.37
C PHE A 373 -20.49 -29.44 20.46
N VAL A 374 -20.52 -29.01 21.73
CA VAL A 374 -20.93 -29.86 22.86
C VAL A 374 -22.37 -30.35 22.68
N LEU A 375 -23.31 -29.47 22.33
CA LEU A 375 -24.71 -29.85 22.09
C LEU A 375 -24.86 -30.87 20.94
N LEU A 376 -24.12 -30.68 19.85
CA LEU A 376 -24.08 -31.66 18.76
C LEU A 376 -23.52 -33.01 19.23
N GLY A 377 -22.47 -33.01 20.05
CA GLY A 377 -21.93 -34.22 20.67
C GLY A 377 -22.96 -34.96 21.53
N ILE A 378 -23.71 -34.23 22.36
CA ILE A 378 -24.79 -34.80 23.18
C ILE A 378 -25.89 -35.39 22.29
N LEU A 379 -26.31 -34.68 21.23
CA LEU A 379 -27.32 -35.16 20.29
C LEU A 379 -26.87 -36.40 19.52
N PHE A 380 -25.60 -36.45 19.10
CA PHE A 380 -25.04 -37.65 18.47
C PHE A 380 -25.01 -38.83 19.45
N GLY A 381 -24.63 -38.61 20.70
CA GLY A 381 -24.69 -39.62 21.76
C GLY A 381 -26.11 -40.13 22.01
N ALA A 382 -27.08 -39.22 22.16
CA ALA A 382 -28.49 -39.56 22.35
C ALA A 382 -29.10 -40.31 21.15
N THR A 383 -28.75 -39.88 19.93
CA THR A 383 -29.19 -40.56 18.69
C THR A 383 -28.56 -41.94 18.57
N GLY A 384 -27.29 -42.10 18.94
CA GLY A 384 -26.60 -43.39 18.97
C GLY A 384 -27.25 -44.36 19.96
N ASN A 385 -27.60 -43.87 21.16
CA ASN A 385 -28.33 -44.68 22.13
C ASN A 385 -29.74 -45.06 21.62
N GLY A 386 -30.46 -44.09 21.01
CA GLY A 386 -31.76 -44.36 20.40
C GLY A 386 -31.70 -45.39 19.26
N LEU A 387 -30.63 -45.36 18.45
CA LEU A 387 -30.38 -46.37 17.40
C LEU A 387 -30.14 -47.77 17.99
N TRP A 388 -29.38 -47.83 19.08
CA TRP A 388 -29.12 -49.08 19.80
C TRP A 388 -30.39 -49.70 20.37
N GLU A 389 -31.29 -48.88 20.94
CA GLU A 389 -32.59 -49.32 21.47
C GLU A 389 -33.58 -49.66 20.34
N TYR A 390 -33.53 -48.93 19.22
CA TYR A 390 -34.40 -49.13 18.06
C TYR A 390 -34.17 -50.49 17.39
N PHE A 391 -32.91 -50.89 17.21
CA PHE A 391 -32.55 -52.07 16.41
C PHE A 391 -33.17 -53.39 16.92
N PRO A 392 -33.03 -53.79 18.20
CA PRO A 392 -33.65 -55.02 18.70
C PRO A 392 -35.19 -54.92 18.80
N THR A 393 -35.73 -53.75 19.12
CA THR A 393 -37.17 -53.54 19.35
C THR A 393 -37.98 -53.57 18.06
N CYS A 394 -37.48 -52.97 16.98
CA CYS A 394 -38.17 -52.93 15.70
C CYS A 394 -37.85 -54.12 14.77
N MET A 395 -36.72 -54.81 14.98
CA MET A 395 -36.44 -56.06 14.26
C MET A 395 -37.34 -57.21 14.72
N SER A 396 -37.81 -57.17 15.97
CA SER A 396 -38.69 -58.20 16.55
C SER A 396 -40.18 -57.95 16.28
N ASP A 397 -40.66 -56.70 16.34
CA ASP A 397 -42.05 -56.36 16.00
C ASP A 397 -42.19 -54.93 15.45
N TYR A 398 -42.25 -54.83 14.12
CA TYR A 398 -42.27 -53.57 13.36
C TYR A 398 -43.51 -52.71 13.61
N SER A 399 -44.61 -53.31 14.09
CA SER A 399 -45.89 -52.61 14.28
C SER A 399 -46.15 -52.11 15.70
N SER A 400 -45.21 -52.39 16.63
CA SER A 400 -45.37 -52.03 18.04
C SER A 400 -45.38 -50.51 18.25
N ALA A 401 -46.22 -50.04 19.18
CA ALA A 401 -46.28 -48.63 19.58
C ALA A 401 -44.91 -48.13 20.10
N ASP A 402 -44.11 -49.03 20.67
CA ASP A 402 -42.76 -48.77 21.16
C ASP A 402 -41.78 -48.51 20.01
N CYS A 403 -41.91 -49.24 18.89
CA CYS A 403 -41.11 -49.00 17.68
C CYS A 403 -41.35 -47.59 17.11
N VAL A 404 -42.63 -47.18 16.99
CA VAL A 404 -43.02 -45.85 16.50
C VAL A 404 -42.52 -44.74 17.44
N THR A 405 -42.61 -44.96 18.75
CA THR A 405 -42.18 -43.98 19.76
C THR A 405 -40.66 -43.78 19.71
N SER A 406 -39.87 -44.85 19.60
CA SER A 406 -38.42 -44.77 19.49
C SER A 406 -37.96 -44.13 18.19
N ALA A 407 -38.62 -44.46 17.06
CA ALA A 407 -38.36 -43.83 15.77
C ALA A 407 -38.64 -42.31 15.80
N SER A 408 -39.74 -41.89 16.41
CA SER A 408 -40.09 -40.46 16.51
C SER A 408 -39.10 -39.66 17.36
N LYS A 409 -38.62 -40.22 18.48
CA LYS A 409 -37.58 -39.61 19.32
C LYS A 409 -36.26 -39.46 18.56
N MET A 410 -35.85 -40.50 17.84
CA MET A 410 -34.64 -40.46 16.99
C MET A 410 -34.77 -39.40 15.89
N ALA A 411 -35.89 -39.37 15.18
CA ALA A 411 -36.16 -38.37 14.17
C ALA A 411 -36.12 -36.94 14.75
N ALA A 412 -36.69 -36.73 15.94
CA ALA A 412 -36.64 -35.44 16.62
C ALA A 412 -35.20 -35.00 16.92
N PHE A 413 -34.35 -35.89 17.46
CA PHE A 413 -32.93 -35.56 17.72
C PHE A 413 -32.15 -35.24 16.44
N VAL A 414 -32.38 -36.00 15.36
CA VAL A 414 -31.76 -35.74 14.06
C VAL A 414 -32.22 -34.38 13.50
N ILE A 415 -33.51 -34.07 13.54
CA ILE A 415 -34.06 -32.79 13.09
C ILE A 415 -33.45 -31.64 13.90
N ILE A 416 -33.39 -31.75 15.23
CA ILE A 416 -32.78 -30.74 16.10
C ILE A 416 -31.29 -30.56 15.74
N GLY A 417 -30.56 -31.65 15.54
CA GLY A 417 -29.16 -31.61 15.11
C GLY A 417 -28.97 -30.87 13.78
N VAL A 418 -29.79 -31.18 12.78
CA VAL A 418 -29.77 -30.50 11.47
C VAL A 418 -30.12 -29.02 11.61
N LEU A 419 -31.14 -28.67 12.40
CA LEU A 419 -31.50 -27.28 12.65
C LEU A 419 -30.33 -26.52 13.29
N LEU A 420 -29.68 -27.09 14.31
CA LEU A 420 -28.49 -26.49 14.93
C LEU A 420 -27.34 -26.31 13.93
N MET A 421 -27.18 -27.23 12.97
CA MET A 421 -26.18 -27.07 11.91
C MET A 421 -26.48 -25.90 10.96
N LEU A 422 -27.77 -25.64 10.69
CA LEU A 422 -28.24 -24.64 9.74
C LEU A 422 -28.36 -23.21 10.30
N ILE A 423 -28.41 -23.04 11.62
CA ILE A 423 -28.52 -21.71 12.27
C ILE A 423 -27.44 -20.75 11.79
N GLU A 424 -26.18 -21.16 11.79
CA GLU A 424 -25.07 -20.27 11.43
C GLU A 424 -25.05 -19.90 9.93
N PRO A 425 -25.17 -20.84 8.97
CA PRO A 425 -25.38 -20.50 7.56
C PRO A 425 -26.55 -19.53 7.33
N ALA A 426 -27.66 -19.71 8.04
CA ALA A 426 -28.82 -18.84 7.94
C ALA A 426 -28.52 -17.42 8.46
N ILE A 427 -27.87 -17.29 9.61
CA ILE A 427 -27.45 -15.98 10.17
C ILE A 427 -26.46 -15.28 9.22
N ASP A 428 -25.47 -16.00 8.69
CA ASP A 428 -24.51 -15.44 7.73
C ASP A 428 -25.19 -14.96 6.44
N MET A 429 -26.15 -15.74 5.94
CA MET A 429 -26.94 -15.38 4.76
C MET A 429 -27.79 -14.12 5.02
N ALA A 430 -28.45 -14.04 6.18
CA ALA A 430 -29.22 -12.88 6.61
C ALA A 430 -28.34 -11.62 6.73
N LYS A 431 -27.16 -11.73 7.35
CA LYS A 431 -26.18 -10.62 7.43
C LYS A 431 -25.71 -10.16 6.05
N LYS A 432 -25.41 -11.10 5.15
CA LYS A 432 -25.03 -10.77 3.76
C LYS A 432 -26.16 -10.05 3.04
N LEU A 433 -27.39 -10.50 3.17
CA LEU A 433 -28.57 -9.85 2.58
C LEU A 433 -28.78 -8.44 3.14
N ALA A 434 -28.72 -8.27 4.46
CA ALA A 434 -28.82 -6.95 5.10
C ALA A 434 -27.72 -5.99 4.61
N SER A 435 -26.48 -6.46 4.49
CA SER A 435 -25.37 -5.63 3.98
C SER A 435 -25.53 -5.23 2.50
N ARG A 436 -26.15 -6.09 1.69
CA ARG A 436 -26.46 -5.80 0.28
C ARG A 436 -27.59 -4.78 0.19
N LEU A 437 -28.63 -4.93 1.02
CA LEU A 437 -29.75 -4.00 1.07
C LEU A 437 -29.27 -2.61 1.51
N HIS A 438 -28.46 -2.53 2.57
CA HIS A 438 -27.89 -1.28 3.05
C HIS A 438 -27.02 -0.58 1.98
N ARG A 439 -26.20 -1.35 1.23
CA ARG A 439 -25.42 -0.80 0.11
C ARG A 439 -26.30 -0.29 -1.03
N LYS A 440 -27.36 -1.02 -1.41
CA LYS A 440 -28.32 -0.57 -2.42
C LYS A 440 -29.04 0.71 -2.01
N ILE A 441 -29.46 0.80 -0.75
CA ILE A 441 -30.09 2.02 -0.21
C ILE A 441 -29.10 3.18 -0.26
N LYS A 442 -27.84 2.96 0.12
CA LYS A 442 -26.79 3.98 0.08
C LYS A 442 -26.46 4.45 -1.34
N SER A 443 -26.54 3.58 -2.36
CA SER A 443 -26.36 3.97 -3.76
C SER A 443 -27.57 4.67 -4.36
N LEU A 444 -28.76 4.56 -3.76
CA LEU A 444 -30.01 5.18 -4.24
C LEU A 444 -30.31 6.53 -3.56
N LEU A 445 -29.64 6.86 -2.45
CA LEU A 445 -29.77 8.17 -1.83
C LEU A 445 -28.93 9.19 -2.62
N PRO A 446 -29.54 10.24 -3.20
CA PRO A 446 -28.78 11.31 -3.83
C PRO A 446 -27.91 12.00 -2.78
N TYR A 447 -26.64 12.22 -3.12
CA TYR A 447 -25.73 13.03 -2.32
C TYR A 447 -26.36 14.42 -2.14
N ARG A 448 -26.85 14.72 -0.93
CA ARG A 448 -27.08 16.13 -0.55
C ARG A 448 -25.70 16.75 -0.41
N SER A 449 -25.40 17.64 -1.36
CA SER A 449 -24.25 18.55 -1.40
C SER A 449 -24.16 19.40 -0.15
#